data_AF-A0A0S3X329-F1
#
_entry.id   AF-A0A0S3X329-F1
#
_cell.length_a   1.000
_cell.length_b   1.000
_cell.length_c   1.000
_cell.angle_alpha   90.00
_cell.angle_beta   90.00
_cell.angle_gamma   90.00
#
_symmetry.space_group_name_H-M   'P 1'
#
loop_
_entity.id
_entity.type
_entity.pdbx_description
1 polymer ?
#
loop_
_entity_poly.entity_id
_entity_poly.type
_entity_poly.pdbx_seq_one_letter_code
_entity_poly.pdbx_strand_id
1 'polypeptide(L)'
;GSQFRAFLLLKALQTVAQTYDAQRKLRATRADPSSSVRGGVCGLKALTVSLTKLLVGPSSANINNCHGSCAFPLTNGNNHAILLNSHIETGNADERSPCCVPVAYEALEVVDWNADGTFISIKPDAVARECGCR
;
A
#
# COMPACT_ATOMS: atom_id res chain seq x y z
N GLY A 1 -18.37 -14.03 48.15
CA GLY A 1 -18.86 -12.94 47.28
C GLY A 1 -17.78 -12.30 46.42
N SER A 2 -16.69 -11.80 47.01
CA SER A 2 -15.63 -11.05 46.31
C SER A 2 -14.79 -11.90 45.34
N GLN A 3 -14.42 -13.12 45.74
CA GLN A 3 -13.61 -14.04 44.92
C GLN A 3 -14.30 -14.40 43.59
N PHE A 4 -15.63 -14.60 43.64
CA PHE A 4 -16.43 -14.90 42.46
C PHE A 4 -16.52 -13.71 41.50
N ARG A 5 -16.60 -12.48 42.03
CA ARG A 5 -16.59 -11.24 41.22
C ARG A 5 -15.23 -11.01 40.56
N ALA A 6 -14.14 -11.23 41.27
CA ALA A 6 -12.79 -11.13 40.71
C ALA A 6 -12.56 -12.15 39.59
N PHE A 7 -13.04 -13.38 39.75
CA PHE A 7 -12.96 -14.40 38.72
C PHE A 7 -13.77 -14.02 37.46
N LEU A 8 -14.98 -13.49 37.63
CA LEU A 8 -15.81 -13.03 36.51
C LEU A 8 -15.17 -11.84 35.77
N LEU A 9 -14.56 -10.89 36.49
CA LEU A 9 -13.81 -9.78 35.89
C LEU A 9 -12.61 -10.27 35.08
N LEU A 10 -11.83 -11.20 35.63
CA LEU A 10 -10.70 -11.78 34.91
C LEU A 10 -11.14 -12.51 33.64
N LYS A 11 -12.25 -13.24 33.71
CA LYS A 11 -12.81 -13.92 32.53
C LYS A 11 -13.30 -12.94 31.48
N ALA A 12 -13.99 -11.86 31.88
CA ALA A 12 -14.40 -10.81 30.95
C ALA A 12 -13.19 -10.16 30.26
N LEU A 13 -12.13 -9.84 31.00
CA LEU A 13 -10.90 -9.27 30.43
C LEU A 13 -10.18 -10.23 29.48
N GLN A 14 -10.10 -11.53 29.83
CA GLN A 14 -9.54 -12.56 28.96
C GLN A 14 -10.33 -12.69 27.65
N THR A 15 -11.66 -12.67 27.72
CA THR A 15 -12.52 -12.72 26.54
C THR A 15 -12.32 -11.49 25.65
N VAL A 16 -12.25 -10.29 26.23
CA VAL A 16 -12.00 -9.04 25.47
C VAL A 16 -10.63 -9.05 24.79
N ALA A 17 -9.59 -9.53 25.48
CA ALA A 17 -8.25 -9.65 24.89
C ALA A 17 -8.24 -10.64 23.71
N GLN A 18 -8.91 -11.79 23.87
CA GLN A 18 -9.01 -12.81 22.82
C GLN A 18 -9.80 -12.33 21.60
N THR A 19 -10.91 -11.61 21.80
CA THR A 19 -11.70 -11.05 20.69
C THR A 19 -10.94 -9.94 19.97
N TYR A 20 -10.21 -9.09 20.70
CA TYR A 20 -9.34 -8.07 20.13
C TYR A 20 -8.21 -8.69 19.28
N ASP A 21 -7.55 -9.74 19.77
CA ASP A 21 -6.52 -10.46 19.01
C ASP A 21 -7.08 -11.19 17.79
N ALA A 22 -8.27 -11.79 17.90
CA ALA A 22 -8.96 -12.43 16.77
C ALA A 22 -9.32 -11.40 15.70
N GLN A 23 -9.87 -10.25 16.08
CA GLN A 23 -10.16 -9.14 15.17
C GLN A 23 -8.88 -8.58 14.53
N ARG A 24 -7.80 -8.43 15.30
CA ARG A 24 -6.49 -8.02 14.78
C ARG A 24 -5.94 -9.01 13.76
N LYS A 25 -6.07 -10.32 14.00
CA LYS A 25 -5.67 -11.36 13.04
C LYS A 25 -6.54 -11.35 11.78
N LEU A 26 -7.85 -11.14 11.91
CA LEU A 26 -8.77 -11.00 10.76
C LEU A 26 -8.49 -9.75 9.93
N ARG A 27 -8.06 -8.64 10.56
CA ARG A 27 -7.57 -7.44 9.87
C ARG A 27 -6.26 -7.72 9.12
N ALA A 28 -5.36 -8.52 9.70
CA ALA A 28 -4.11 -8.92 9.04
C ALA A 28 -4.34 -9.84 7.81
N THR A 29 -5.46 -10.58 7.76
CA THR A 29 -5.79 -11.45 6.61
C THR A 29 -6.44 -10.73 5.42
N ARG A 30 -6.80 -9.45 5.54
CA ARG A 30 -7.30 -8.62 4.42
C ARG A 30 -6.18 -7.84 3.71
N ALA A 31 -5.00 -7.80 4.32
CA ALA A 31 -3.78 -7.41 3.65
C ALA A 31 -3.25 -8.64 2.91
N ASP A 32 -3.04 -8.52 1.59
CA ASP A 32 -2.40 -9.57 0.77
C ASP A 32 -1.16 -10.13 1.51
N PRO A 33 -0.96 -11.45 1.63
CA PRO A 33 0.24 -12.02 2.26
C PRO A 33 1.56 -11.53 1.65
N SER A 34 1.54 -10.96 0.43
CA SER A 34 2.70 -10.25 -0.14
C SER A 34 3.02 -8.93 0.57
N SER A 35 2.01 -8.28 1.17
CA SER A 35 2.13 -7.17 2.13
C SER A 35 2.43 -7.70 3.52
N SER A 36 3.54 -8.44 3.62
CA SER A 36 4.06 -8.87 4.90
C SER A 36 4.15 -7.67 5.85
N VAL A 37 3.95 -7.95 7.13
CA VAL A 37 3.94 -7.11 8.34
C VAL A 37 5.27 -6.33 8.57
N ARG A 38 6.04 -6.08 7.50
CA ARG A 38 7.26 -5.28 7.39
C ARG A 38 7.19 -4.20 6.30
N GLY A 39 6.04 -3.99 5.64
CA GLY A 39 5.85 -2.84 4.75
C GLY A 39 5.89 -1.55 5.57
N GLY A 40 6.99 -0.80 5.48
CA GLY A 40 7.16 0.49 6.16
C GLY A 40 6.07 1.52 5.83
N VAL A 41 6.20 2.73 6.37
CA VAL A 41 5.32 3.85 6.02
C VAL A 41 5.30 4.02 4.49
N CYS A 42 4.12 4.29 3.92
CA CYS A 42 3.95 4.53 2.49
C CYS A 42 5.06 5.44 1.95
N GLY A 43 5.76 4.97 0.92
CA GLY A 43 6.84 5.74 0.33
C GLY A 43 7.39 5.14 -0.94
N LEU A 44 8.25 5.91 -1.59
CA LEU A 44 8.90 5.53 -2.83
C LEU A 44 9.98 4.47 -2.55
N LYS A 45 10.01 3.44 -3.38
CA LYS A 45 11.02 2.38 -3.38
C LYS A 45 11.60 2.26 -4.78
N ALA A 46 12.91 2.09 -4.88
CA ALA A 46 13.55 1.79 -6.16
C ALA A 46 13.04 0.43 -6.68
N LEU A 47 12.71 0.38 -7.97
CA LEU A 47 12.28 -0.83 -8.66
C LEU A 47 12.82 -0.81 -10.08
N THR A 48 13.84 -1.62 -10.33
CA THR A 48 14.37 -1.83 -11.68
C THR A 48 13.64 -2.96 -12.36
N VAL A 49 13.07 -2.70 -13.53
CA VAL A 49 12.37 -3.69 -14.36
C VAL A 49 13.12 -3.96 -15.65
N SER A 50 13.00 -5.18 -16.16
CA SER A 50 13.49 -5.51 -17.51
C SER A 50 12.51 -5.00 -18.57
N LEU A 51 13.06 -4.35 -19.58
CA LEU A 51 12.32 -3.76 -20.70
C LEU A 51 12.55 -4.51 -22.02
N THR A 52 13.46 -5.49 -22.05
CA THR A 52 13.87 -6.18 -23.28
C THR A 52 12.76 -6.91 -24.03
N LYS A 53 11.63 -7.19 -23.37
CA LYS A 53 10.45 -7.79 -24.02
C LYS A 53 9.54 -6.78 -24.70
N LEU A 54 9.66 -5.50 -24.34
CA LEU A 54 8.74 -4.44 -24.74
C LEU A 54 9.42 -3.40 -25.63
N LEU A 55 10.72 -3.19 -25.44
CA LEU A 55 11.48 -2.08 -26.03
C LEU A 55 12.82 -2.59 -26.56
N VAL A 56 13.35 -1.88 -27.56
CA VAL A 56 14.69 -2.14 -28.09
C VAL A 56 15.76 -1.64 -27.11
N GLY A 57 15.51 -0.50 -26.47
CA GLY A 57 16.40 0.04 -25.44
C GLY A 57 15.74 1.09 -24.57
N PRO A 58 16.23 1.32 -23.33
CA PRO A 58 17.26 0.53 -22.64
C PRO A 58 16.76 -0.87 -22.27
N SER A 59 17.66 -1.79 -21.92
CA SER A 59 17.30 -3.17 -21.53
C SER A 59 16.58 -3.25 -20.18
N SER A 60 16.76 -2.26 -19.33
CA SER A 60 16.09 -2.11 -18.04
C SER A 60 16.01 -0.64 -17.64
N ALA A 61 15.07 -0.32 -16.76
CA ALA A 61 14.97 1.02 -16.17
C ALA A 61 14.51 0.91 -14.71
N ASN A 62 14.99 1.82 -13.85
CA ASN A 62 14.39 2.03 -12.54
C ASN A 62 13.13 2.88 -12.70
N ILE A 63 11.97 2.25 -12.53
CA ILE A 63 10.66 2.92 -12.61
C ILE A 63 10.15 3.37 -11.23
N ASN A 64 10.88 3.00 -10.17
CA ASN A 64 10.42 3.07 -8.79
C ASN A 64 9.05 2.38 -8.57
N ASN A 65 8.61 2.31 -7.33
CA ASN A 65 7.28 1.85 -6.97
C ASN A 65 6.86 2.46 -5.64
N CYS A 66 5.55 2.57 -5.43
CA CYS A 66 4.99 2.93 -4.15
C CYS A 66 4.65 1.69 -3.36
N HIS A 67 5.21 1.61 -2.15
CA HIS A 67 4.99 0.48 -1.27
C HIS A 67 4.93 0.94 0.17
N GLY A 68 4.15 0.23 0.98
CA GLY A 68 3.99 0.51 2.40
C GLY A 68 2.53 0.62 2.81
N SER A 69 2.34 0.79 4.11
CA SER A 69 1.03 0.91 4.72
C SER A 69 0.54 2.37 4.76
N CYS A 70 -0.77 2.53 4.64
CA CYS A 70 -1.47 3.81 4.76
C CYS A 70 -2.25 3.85 6.08
N ALA A 71 -1.53 3.98 7.19
CA ALA A 71 -2.10 4.21 8.52
C ALA A 71 -2.01 5.70 8.88
N PHE A 72 -2.88 6.18 9.75
CA PHE A 72 -2.81 7.57 10.22
C PHE A 72 -1.53 7.83 11.04
N PRO A 73 -0.81 8.95 10.80
CA PRO A 73 -1.08 9.99 9.80
C PRO A 73 -0.73 9.55 8.36
N LEU A 74 -1.63 9.83 7.42
CA LEU A 74 -1.46 9.41 6.02
C LEU A 74 -0.34 10.19 5.31
N THR A 75 0.53 9.46 4.61
CA THR A 75 1.56 10.08 3.75
C THR A 75 0.91 10.69 2.52
N ASN A 76 1.09 12.01 2.32
CA ASN A 76 0.54 12.77 1.19
C ASN A 76 -0.92 12.40 0.88
N GLY A 77 -1.76 12.25 1.92
CA GLY A 77 -3.17 11.87 1.79
C GLY A 77 -4.02 13.03 1.30
N ASN A 78 -4.96 12.76 0.38
CA ASN A 78 -5.98 13.74 0.02
C ASN A 78 -7.15 13.69 1.02
N ASN A 79 -8.07 14.66 0.93
CA ASN A 79 -9.22 14.74 1.83
C ASN A 79 -10.09 13.47 1.79
N HIS A 80 -10.24 12.83 0.63
CA HIS A 80 -10.99 11.58 0.50
C HIS A 80 -10.34 10.46 1.33
N ALA A 81 -9.03 10.26 1.18
CA ALA A 81 -8.29 9.24 1.93
C ALA A 81 -8.32 9.52 3.44
N ILE A 82 -8.25 10.78 3.85
CA ILE A 82 -8.37 11.19 5.26
C ILE A 82 -9.75 10.82 5.82
N LEU A 83 -10.83 11.19 5.11
CA LEU A 83 -12.21 10.89 5.53
C LEU A 83 -12.48 9.39 5.55
N LEU A 84 -12.02 8.66 4.52
CA LEU A 84 -12.16 7.21 4.44
C LEU A 84 -11.41 6.50 5.57
N ASN A 85 -10.16 6.90 5.85
CA ASN A 85 -9.40 6.35 6.96
C ASN A 85 -10.10 6.60 8.30
N SER A 86 -10.61 7.83 8.52
CA SER A 86 -11.39 8.16 9.72
C SER A 86 -12.65 7.30 9.85
N HIS A 87 -13.40 7.11 8.75
CA HIS A 87 -14.59 6.27 8.73
C HIS A 87 -14.28 4.81 9.13
N ILE A 88 -13.22 4.23 8.55
CA ILE A 88 -12.77 2.87 8.85
C ILE A 88 -12.33 2.74 10.32
N GLU A 89 -11.59 3.73 10.85
CA GLU A 89 -11.14 3.74 12.25
C GLU A 89 -12.30 3.81 13.25
N THR A 90 -13.41 4.47 12.90
CA THR A 90 -14.62 4.52 13.75
C THR A 90 -15.43 3.21 13.81
N GLY A 91 -15.00 2.16 13.11
CA GLY A 91 -15.55 0.81 13.24
C GLY A 91 -16.38 0.32 12.05
N ASN A 92 -16.54 1.12 11.01
CA ASN A 92 -17.17 0.69 9.76
C ASN A 92 -16.13 0.01 8.86
N ALA A 93 -15.77 -1.21 9.26
CA ALA A 93 -14.60 -1.94 8.75
C ALA A 93 -14.82 -2.70 7.44
N ASP A 94 -15.96 -2.51 6.76
CA ASP A 94 -16.24 -3.21 5.50
C ASP A 94 -15.65 -2.49 4.28
N GLU A 95 -15.24 -1.23 4.44
CA GLU A 95 -14.59 -0.47 3.38
C GLU A 95 -13.08 -0.78 3.28
N ARG A 96 -12.56 -0.70 2.05
CA ARG A 96 -11.14 -0.91 1.78
C ARG A 96 -10.32 0.30 2.26
N SER A 97 -9.23 0.04 2.99
CA SER A 97 -8.28 1.09 3.39
C SER A 97 -7.58 1.75 2.19
N PRO A 98 -7.13 3.02 2.31
CA PRO A 98 -6.34 3.68 1.28
C PRO A 98 -5.09 2.89 0.88
N CYS A 99 -4.70 2.99 -0.38
CA CYS A 99 -3.53 2.31 -0.94
C CYS A 99 -2.37 3.28 -1.11
N CYS A 100 -1.14 2.78 -0.91
CA CYS A 100 0.07 3.54 -1.21
C CYS A 100 0.34 3.48 -2.72
N VAL A 101 0.06 4.56 -3.44
CA VAL A 101 0.13 4.61 -4.91
C VAL A 101 0.95 5.82 -5.37
N PRO A 102 1.50 5.80 -6.61
CA PRO A 102 2.18 6.97 -7.13
C PRO A 102 1.20 8.13 -7.37
N VAL A 103 1.67 9.35 -7.14
CA VAL A 103 0.88 10.59 -7.27
C VAL A 103 1.58 11.64 -8.12
N ALA A 104 2.83 11.39 -8.49
CA ALA A 104 3.60 12.16 -9.46
C ALA A 104 4.54 11.22 -10.22
N TYR A 105 4.77 11.54 -11.50
CA TYR A 105 5.56 10.72 -12.41
C TYR A 105 6.54 11.55 -13.24
N GLU A 106 7.59 10.89 -13.70
CA GLU A 106 8.51 11.36 -14.74
C GLU A 106 8.38 10.50 -15.99
N ALA A 107 8.71 11.09 -17.14
CA ALA A 107 8.72 10.39 -18.41
C ALA A 107 10.02 9.58 -18.60
N LEU A 108 9.95 8.52 -19.40
CA LEU A 108 11.11 7.69 -19.78
C LEU A 108 11.34 7.74 -21.29
N GLU A 109 12.54 8.15 -21.71
CA GLU A 109 12.96 8.07 -23.10
C GLU A 109 13.43 6.65 -23.44
N VAL A 110 12.94 6.12 -24.55
CA VAL A 110 13.18 4.73 -24.97
C VAL A 110 13.38 4.64 -26.48
N VAL A 111 14.03 3.57 -26.91
CA VAL A 111 14.08 3.14 -28.31
C VAL A 111 13.02 2.07 -28.52
N ASP A 112 12.06 2.38 -29.39
CA ASP A 112 10.96 1.52 -29.78
C ASP A 112 11.19 1.00 -31.20
N TRP A 113 10.27 0.15 -31.69
CA TRP A 113 10.29 -0.34 -33.05
C TRP A 113 8.89 -0.41 -33.65
N ASN A 114 8.79 -0.17 -34.95
CA ASN A 114 7.58 -0.36 -35.73
C ASN A 114 7.93 -0.98 -37.09
N ALA A 115 6.97 -0.99 -38.04
CA ALA A 115 7.17 -1.53 -39.37
C ALA A 115 8.29 -0.81 -40.18
N ASP A 116 8.59 0.44 -39.83
CA ASP A 116 9.56 1.29 -40.54
C ASP A 116 10.96 1.23 -39.90
N GLY A 117 11.11 0.55 -38.76
CA GLY A 117 12.37 0.36 -38.05
C GLY A 117 12.35 0.87 -36.62
N THR A 118 13.52 1.27 -36.10
CA THR A 118 13.67 1.75 -34.72
C THR A 118 13.58 3.26 -34.64
N PHE A 119 12.97 3.76 -33.56
CA PHE A 119 12.83 5.20 -33.33
C PHE A 119 12.85 5.52 -31.84
N ILE A 120 13.19 6.77 -31.49
CA ILE A 120 13.16 7.26 -30.11
C ILE A 120 11.75 7.73 -29.77
N SER A 121 11.23 7.34 -28.61
CA SER A 121 9.96 7.84 -28.09
C SER A 121 10.04 8.13 -26.58
N ILE A 122 9.19 9.05 -26.13
CA ILE A 122 9.06 9.40 -24.71
C ILE A 122 7.79 8.73 -24.19
N LYS A 123 7.93 7.89 -23.14
CA LYS A 123 6.80 7.27 -22.44
C LYS A 123 6.43 8.15 -21.24
N PRO A 124 5.32 8.90 -21.27
CA PRO A 124 4.87 9.65 -20.10
C PRO A 124 4.47 8.70 -18.97
N ASP A 125 4.43 9.22 -17.75
CA ASP A 125 3.96 8.50 -16.56
C ASP A 125 4.69 7.17 -16.25
N ALA A 126 5.96 7.08 -16.64
CA ALA A 126 6.72 5.83 -16.60
C ALA A 126 7.50 5.61 -15.29
N VAL A 127 7.98 6.67 -14.66
CA VAL A 127 8.81 6.60 -13.44
C VAL A 127 8.08 7.26 -12.29
N ALA A 128 7.72 6.52 -11.25
CA ALA A 128 7.10 7.09 -10.06
C ALA A 128 8.09 8.02 -9.33
N ARG A 129 7.61 9.20 -8.91
CA ARG A 129 8.42 10.22 -8.21
C ARG A 129 7.96 10.49 -6.81
N GLU A 130 6.65 10.41 -6.59
CA GLU A 130 6.05 10.64 -5.28
C GLU A 130 4.98 9.59 -5.01
N CYS A 131 4.83 9.23 -3.74
CA CYS A 131 3.80 8.34 -3.27
C CYS A 131 2.82 9.07 -2.36
N GLY A 132 1.56 8.64 -2.39
CA GLY A 132 0.55 9.10 -1.47
C GLY A 132 -0.49 8.03 -1.19
N CYS A 133 -1.17 8.18 -0.07
CA CYS A 133 -2.30 7.35 0.29
C CYS A 133 -3.56 7.83 -0.42
N ARG A 134 -4.16 6.97 -1.25
CA ARG A 134 -5.37 7.25 -2.04
C ARG A 134 -6.46 6.24 -1.77
#